data_AF-A0A409YR33-F1
#
_entry.id   AF-A0A409YR33-F1
#
_cell.length_a   1.000
_cell.length_b   1.000
_cell.length_c   1.000
_cell.angle_alpha   90.00
_cell.angle_beta   90.00
_cell.angle_gamma   90.00
#
_symmetry.space_group_name_H-M   'P 1'
#
loop_
_entity.id
_entity.type
_entity.pdbx_description
1 polymer ?
#
loop_
_entity_poly.entity_id
_entity_poly.type
_entity_poly.pdbx_seq_one_letter_code
_entity_poly.pdbx_strand_id
1 'polypeptide(L)'
;MPEYTVVQSFVKEINRYSVIQGSSGKPYDHPDEFGTLVFHKACCARADGNRQTVSFHQPSESENGLFISLPTASGTRARCECSNGSVYETFTVKTHSPSSSLKHSVNPNEELPSHYAGLKNRAGADIANALGIKGTLHATGRGKEIVLGIGRHVIRVCYHLEAHSFWMPTSLYRQVTEQAVVKRGEKSHAFPLGPDFYSDGRKEGGKLSIQAAFIRPDWTLVFCDHNVMITFHIFELATPFQCSLFNVGSSQWRREAIEKHDTTPLFIAVKSNQRVFNGYDAQETCDMLYDGFFPPHMPVFLVCGHDTLWPSFKTHVEAFQLSRSQLLDTVPLPMVSGILPFHFNADGHRRFLTNFVTCYRRRYIYVDCVRLQKMQDLGYLTHPSLQLDDDGQATIVPKLRGAFEHADNDHEGEAMAIVPITSEVAYRPPKSVRPGLKHVKLQNFQIVLPSTLTGSKPVNTYSPFLCLPHDKAWVIKGWFMVQKDVGEELSLTTLGPYSFHIFVTSNLTLAKLPDIPIGRRPLQIANHSNRKRKSATDLQKESSNTKGAKRPRVSHTSENVPVDTSVGRRLRSHKLLI
;
A
#
# COMPACT_ATOMS: atom_id res chain seq x y z
N MET A 1 -0.16 1.58 0.63
CA MET A 1 -0.45 0.94 1.93
C MET A 1 0.55 -0.16 2.05
N PRO A 2 1.26 -0.28 3.19
CA PRO A 2 2.00 -1.49 3.45
C PRO A 2 1.06 -2.68 3.24
N GLU A 3 1.61 -3.71 2.64
CA GLU A 3 0.90 -4.92 2.30
C GLU A 3 0.42 -5.60 3.59
N TYR A 4 -0.68 -6.37 3.53
CA TYR A 4 -1.24 -7.09 4.67
C TYR A 4 -0.18 -7.88 5.41
N THR A 5 0.64 -8.63 4.68
CA THR A 5 1.75 -9.42 5.21
C THR A 5 2.76 -8.53 5.98
N VAL A 6 3.02 -7.31 5.49
CA VAL A 6 3.91 -6.36 6.16
C VAL A 6 3.29 -5.86 7.46
N VAL A 7 2.00 -5.55 7.44
CA VAL A 7 1.24 -5.15 8.64
C VAL A 7 1.25 -6.28 9.68
N GLN A 8 1.03 -7.53 9.27
CA GLN A 8 1.13 -8.67 10.18
C GLN A 8 2.54 -8.87 10.74
N SER A 9 3.58 -8.63 9.92
CA SER A 9 4.96 -8.62 10.39
C SER A 9 5.19 -7.55 11.47
N PHE A 10 4.68 -6.33 11.26
CA PHE A 10 4.74 -5.28 12.27
C PHE A 10 3.98 -5.66 13.55
N VAL A 11 2.80 -6.28 13.45
CA VAL A 11 2.03 -6.75 14.62
C VAL A 11 2.84 -7.77 15.44
N LYS A 12 3.45 -8.77 14.77
CA LYS A 12 4.30 -9.75 15.44
C LYS A 12 5.49 -9.08 16.14
N GLU A 13 6.13 -8.12 15.47
CA GLU A 13 7.25 -7.37 16.02
C GLU A 13 6.83 -6.48 17.21
N ILE A 14 5.68 -5.81 17.10
CA ILE A 14 5.11 -4.99 18.19
C ILE A 14 4.85 -5.84 19.43
N ASN A 15 4.15 -6.96 19.27
CA ASN A 15 3.81 -7.87 20.37
C ASN A 15 5.05 -8.52 20.99
N ARG A 16 6.10 -8.81 20.20
CA ARG A 16 7.35 -9.38 20.71
C ARG A 16 8.04 -8.44 21.70
N TYR A 17 8.12 -7.16 21.37
CA TYR A 17 8.80 -6.17 22.21
C TYR A 17 7.91 -5.58 23.31
N SER A 18 6.58 -5.61 23.16
CA SER A 18 5.67 -5.12 24.20
C SER A 18 5.73 -5.93 25.49
N VAL A 19 6.18 -7.19 25.42
CA VAL A 19 6.32 -8.09 26.58
C VAL A 19 7.74 -8.24 27.11
N ILE A 20 8.73 -7.59 26.49
CA ILE A 20 10.12 -7.62 26.98
C ILE A 20 10.17 -6.96 28.36
N GLN A 21 10.76 -7.64 29.33
CA GLN A 21 11.02 -7.13 30.66
C GLN A 21 12.03 -5.97 30.58
N GLY A 22 11.68 -4.84 31.19
CA GLY A 22 12.56 -3.69 31.23
C GLY A 22 13.72 -3.84 32.23
N SER A 23 14.58 -2.84 32.26
CA SER A 23 15.71 -2.70 33.18
C SER A 23 15.28 -2.62 34.65
N SER A 24 14.00 -2.32 34.92
CA SER A 24 13.45 -2.36 36.27
C SER A 24 13.36 -3.79 36.83
N GLY A 25 13.45 -4.82 35.98
CA GLY A 25 13.24 -6.20 36.36
C GLY A 25 11.79 -6.53 36.74
N LYS A 26 10.83 -5.63 36.49
CA LYS A 26 9.41 -5.88 36.76
C LYS A 26 8.69 -6.46 35.53
N PRO A 27 7.59 -7.22 35.71
CA PRO A 27 6.76 -7.69 34.61
C PRO A 27 6.28 -6.54 33.70
N TYR A 28 6.07 -6.83 32.41
CA TYR A 28 5.71 -5.81 31.40
C TYR A 28 4.35 -5.13 31.66
N ASP A 29 3.49 -5.75 32.47
CA ASP A 29 2.20 -5.25 32.93
C ASP A 29 2.27 -4.53 34.29
N HIS A 30 3.46 -4.36 34.87
CA HIS A 30 3.67 -3.52 36.03
C HIS A 30 3.53 -2.03 35.64
N PRO A 31 2.90 -1.17 36.48
CA PRO A 31 2.72 0.26 36.17
C PRO A 31 3.99 1.07 35.84
N ASP A 32 5.14 0.60 36.32
CA ASP A 32 6.47 1.18 36.03
C ASP A 32 7.01 0.79 34.64
N GLU A 33 6.49 -0.29 34.07
CA GLU A 33 6.83 -0.78 32.73
C GLU A 33 5.84 -0.32 31.65
N PHE A 34 4.73 0.29 32.08
CA PHE A 34 3.73 0.87 31.19
C PHE A 34 4.35 1.92 30.28
N GLY A 35 4.06 1.76 28.99
CA GLY A 35 4.44 2.78 28.02
C GLY A 35 3.42 3.90 27.95
N THR A 36 3.87 5.05 27.47
CA THR A 36 3.03 6.23 27.20
C THR A 36 3.05 6.54 25.72
N LEU A 37 1.88 6.73 25.11
CA LEU A 37 1.78 7.17 23.73
C LEU A 37 1.92 8.69 23.64
N VAL A 38 2.83 9.15 22.81
CA VAL A 38 3.13 10.57 22.57
C VAL A 38 3.12 10.85 21.07
N PHE A 39 2.50 11.96 20.68
CA PHE A 39 2.51 12.49 19.32
C PHE A 39 3.50 13.66 19.20
N HIS A 40 4.43 13.57 18.26
CA HIS A 40 5.34 14.67 17.94
C HIS A 40 4.66 15.64 16.98
N LYS A 41 3.96 16.62 17.55
CA LYS A 41 3.13 17.60 16.81
C LYS A 41 3.84 18.27 15.63
N ALA A 42 5.15 18.54 15.74
CA ALA A 42 5.92 19.19 14.68
C ALA A 42 6.08 18.31 13.41
N CYS A 43 6.04 16.99 13.58
CA CYS A 43 6.18 15.99 12.51
C CYS A 43 4.81 15.48 12.02
N CYS A 44 3.71 15.85 12.68
CA CYS A 44 2.35 15.54 12.27
C CYS A 44 1.87 16.49 11.15
N ALA A 45 0.80 16.08 10.45
CA ALA A 45 0.14 16.95 9.50
C ALA A 45 -0.48 18.14 10.23
N ARG A 46 -0.38 19.32 9.62
CA ARG A 46 -0.94 20.55 10.21
C ARG A 46 -2.46 20.44 10.31
N ALA A 47 -3.04 21.00 11.38
CA ALA A 47 -4.48 20.97 11.63
C ALA A 47 -5.30 21.73 10.57
N ASP A 48 -4.69 22.71 9.89
CA ASP A 48 -5.28 23.49 8.79
C ASP A 48 -5.21 22.77 7.43
N GLY A 49 -4.53 21.63 7.35
CA GLY A 49 -4.43 20.85 6.13
C GLY A 49 -5.71 20.08 5.82
N ASN A 50 -5.85 19.64 4.56
CA ASN A 50 -6.94 18.76 4.12
C ASN A 50 -6.98 17.40 4.85
N ARG A 51 -5.98 17.11 5.69
CA ARG A 51 -5.79 15.81 6.31
C ARG A 51 -5.19 15.97 7.70
N GLN A 52 -5.82 15.32 8.68
CA GLN A 52 -5.34 15.26 10.06
C GLN A 52 -4.61 13.94 10.31
N THR A 53 -3.50 14.00 11.03
CA THR A 53 -2.79 12.79 11.49
C THR A 53 -3.57 12.06 12.57
N VAL A 54 -4.29 12.78 13.43
CA VAL A 54 -5.04 12.21 14.55
C VAL A 54 -6.50 12.62 14.44
N SER A 55 -7.39 11.64 14.59
CA SER A 55 -8.83 11.82 14.63
C SER A 55 -9.43 11.01 15.77
N PHE A 56 -10.63 11.38 16.21
CA PHE A 56 -11.31 10.77 17.35
C PHE A 56 -12.64 10.19 16.94
N HIS A 57 -12.97 9.03 17.50
CA HIS A 57 -14.28 8.42 17.29
C HIS A 57 -15.37 9.27 17.95
N GLN A 58 -16.50 9.36 17.28
CA GLN A 58 -17.71 10.03 17.75
C GLN A 58 -18.81 8.96 17.69
N PRO A 59 -19.12 8.30 18.83
CA PRO A 59 -20.05 7.19 18.84
C PRO A 59 -21.41 7.60 18.28
N SER A 60 -21.99 6.74 17.45
CA SER A 60 -23.40 6.82 17.08
C SER A 60 -24.30 6.41 18.25
N GLU A 61 -25.61 6.70 18.16
CA GLU A 61 -26.57 6.28 19.19
C GLU A 61 -26.58 4.76 19.40
N SER A 62 -26.36 3.98 18.34
CA SER A 62 -26.25 2.50 18.41
C SER A 62 -24.96 2.01 19.09
N GLU A 63 -23.96 2.87 19.20
CA GLU A 63 -22.66 2.58 19.83
C GLU A 63 -22.59 3.08 21.28
N ASN A 64 -23.64 3.77 21.75
CA ASN A 64 -23.75 4.25 23.12
C ASN A 64 -23.67 3.08 24.11
N GLY A 65 -22.69 3.16 25.01
CA GLY A 65 -22.40 2.12 26.00
C GLY A 65 -21.19 1.22 25.66
N LEU A 66 -20.76 1.18 24.39
CA LEU A 66 -19.50 0.52 24.00
C LEU A 66 -18.33 1.50 23.98
N PHE A 67 -18.58 2.73 23.52
CA PHE A 67 -17.57 3.76 23.36
C PHE A 67 -17.91 5.00 24.18
N ILE A 68 -16.87 5.65 24.69
CA ILE A 68 -16.95 6.97 25.33
C ILE A 68 -16.65 8.03 24.27
N SER A 69 -17.48 9.08 24.23
CA SER A 69 -17.27 10.19 23.29
C SER A 69 -16.01 10.97 23.66
N LEU A 70 -15.12 11.14 22.67
CA LEU A 70 -13.87 11.88 22.82
C LEU A 70 -14.02 13.33 22.31
N PRO A 71 -13.14 14.27 22.73
CA PRO A 71 -13.17 15.64 22.23
C PRO A 71 -13.04 15.73 20.70
N THR A 72 -13.77 16.67 20.09
CA THR A 72 -13.60 16.97 18.66
C THR A 72 -12.38 17.88 18.45
N ALA A 73 -11.47 17.48 17.56
CA ALA A 73 -10.32 18.28 17.14
C ALA A 73 -10.71 19.50 16.29
N SER A 74 -9.91 20.57 16.33
CA SER A 74 -10.09 21.72 15.44
C SER A 74 -9.73 21.41 13.99
N GLY A 75 -10.42 22.09 13.06
CA GLY A 75 -10.22 21.99 11.61
C GLY A 75 -11.48 21.52 10.87
N THR A 76 -11.55 21.79 9.57
CA THR A 76 -12.61 21.26 8.70
C THR A 76 -12.61 19.75 8.78
N ARG A 77 -13.73 19.17 9.23
CA ARG A 77 -13.94 17.71 9.25
C ARG A 77 -13.74 17.17 7.83
N ALA A 78 -12.59 16.56 7.56
CA ALA A 78 -12.62 15.42 6.67
C ALA A 78 -13.54 14.41 7.35
N ARG A 79 -14.69 14.11 6.73
CA ARG A 79 -15.65 13.15 7.28
C ARG A 79 -14.86 11.88 7.62
N CYS A 80 -14.92 11.42 8.88
CA CYS A 80 -14.19 10.22 9.24
C CYS A 80 -14.73 9.07 8.38
N GLU A 81 -13.90 8.55 7.49
CA GLU A 81 -14.28 7.43 6.62
C GLU A 81 -14.63 6.16 7.42
N CYS A 82 -14.36 6.13 8.73
CA CYS A 82 -14.87 5.14 9.66
C CYS A 82 -16.41 5.01 9.62
N SER A 83 -17.14 6.12 9.45
CA SER A 83 -18.61 6.10 9.32
C SER A 83 -19.10 5.49 8.00
N ASN A 84 -18.28 5.52 6.96
CA ASN A 84 -18.55 4.84 5.69
C ASN A 84 -17.85 3.47 5.66
N GLY A 85 -17.75 2.71 6.76
CA GLY A 85 -17.18 1.36 6.67
C GLY A 85 -16.96 0.56 7.95
N SER A 86 -17.30 1.05 9.14
CA SER A 86 -17.27 0.19 10.32
C SER A 86 -18.53 -0.69 10.38
N VAL A 87 -18.31 -2.01 10.42
CA VAL A 87 -19.30 -3.09 10.59
C VAL A 87 -20.14 -2.98 11.89
N TYR A 88 -19.91 -1.96 12.73
CA TYR A 88 -20.73 -1.73 13.92
C TYR A 88 -22.20 -1.40 13.57
N GLU A 89 -22.50 -0.97 12.34
CA GLU A 89 -23.86 -0.60 11.92
C GLU A 89 -24.85 -1.78 11.78
N THR A 90 -24.47 -3.06 11.94
CA THR A 90 -25.46 -4.15 11.68
C THR A 90 -25.27 -5.47 12.44
N PHE A 91 -24.80 -5.42 13.69
CA PHE A 91 -25.10 -6.49 14.65
C PHE A 91 -26.29 -6.10 15.55
N THR A 92 -27.40 -5.69 14.94
CA THR A 92 -28.70 -5.89 15.58
C THR A 92 -28.98 -7.39 15.51
N VAL A 93 -28.35 -8.15 16.42
CA VAL A 93 -28.89 -9.45 16.79
C VAL A 93 -30.33 -9.13 17.19
N LYS A 94 -31.30 -9.69 16.47
CA LYS A 94 -32.66 -9.85 17.01
C LYS A 94 -32.52 -10.81 18.19
N THR A 95 -31.93 -10.35 19.28
CA THR A 95 -32.10 -11.01 20.56
C THR A 95 -33.58 -10.85 20.83
N HIS A 96 -34.30 -11.96 20.82
CA HIS A 96 -35.57 -12.05 21.51
C HIS A 96 -35.28 -11.70 22.98
N SER A 97 -35.31 -10.40 23.30
CA SER A 97 -35.19 -9.96 24.68
C SER A 97 -36.52 -10.28 25.36
N PRO A 98 -36.50 -11.03 26.47
CA PRO A 98 -37.62 -11.02 27.39
C PRO A 98 -37.79 -9.58 27.90
N SER A 99 -39.03 -9.17 28.02
CA SER A 99 -39.46 -7.86 28.51
C SER A 99 -38.78 -7.45 29.83
N SER A 100 -37.80 -6.56 29.78
CA SER A 100 -37.53 -5.66 30.89
C SER A 100 -37.09 -4.29 30.38
N SER A 101 -37.86 -3.29 30.78
CA SER A 101 -37.79 -1.90 30.37
C SER A 101 -36.71 -1.17 31.17
N LEU A 102 -35.53 -1.01 30.59
CA LEU A 102 -34.57 0.04 30.95
C LEU A 102 -34.12 0.73 29.66
N LYS A 103 -34.96 1.62 29.16
CA LYS A 103 -34.58 2.58 28.12
C LYS A 103 -33.75 3.68 28.78
N HIS A 104 -32.45 3.49 28.91
CA HIS A 104 -31.54 4.61 29.11
C HIS A 104 -31.43 5.38 27.80
N SER A 105 -32.32 6.37 27.65
CA SER A 105 -32.19 7.43 26.66
C SER A 105 -31.00 8.29 27.04
N VAL A 106 -29.82 7.95 26.54
CA VAL A 106 -28.63 8.81 26.67
C VAL A 106 -28.88 10.07 25.83
N ASN A 107 -28.98 11.21 26.50
CA ASN A 107 -29.22 12.50 25.86
C ASN A 107 -27.99 12.82 24.99
N PRO A 108 -28.10 13.14 23.68
CA PRO A 108 -26.96 13.55 22.86
C PRO A 108 -26.29 14.85 23.34
N ASN A 109 -26.88 15.53 24.33
CA ASN A 109 -26.28 16.63 25.08
C ASN A 109 -25.58 16.20 26.37
N GLU A 110 -25.35 14.90 26.62
CA GLU A 110 -24.59 14.44 27.78
C GLU A 110 -23.21 15.11 27.73
N GLU A 111 -22.96 15.99 28.71
CA GLU A 111 -21.78 16.82 28.72
C GLU A 111 -20.55 15.92 28.70
N LEU A 112 -19.66 16.17 27.73
CA LEU A 112 -18.32 15.59 27.72
C LEU A 112 -17.78 15.60 29.16
N PRO A 113 -17.22 14.48 29.66
CA PRO A 113 -16.66 14.42 31.00
C PRO A 113 -15.87 15.69 31.32
N SER A 114 -16.05 16.27 32.51
CA SER A 114 -15.56 17.62 32.83
C SER A 114 -14.06 17.81 32.58
N HIS A 115 -13.26 16.74 32.68
CA HIS A 115 -11.82 16.73 32.37
C HIS A 115 -11.49 16.93 30.88
N TYR A 116 -12.45 16.77 29.98
CA TYR A 116 -12.32 16.98 28.54
C TYR A 116 -12.76 18.38 28.06
N ALA A 117 -13.43 19.17 28.90
CA ALA A 117 -13.97 20.47 28.50
C ALA A 117 -12.91 21.42 27.93
N GLY A 118 -11.69 21.41 28.51
CA GLY A 118 -10.57 22.24 28.07
C GLY A 118 -9.86 21.78 26.79
N LEU A 119 -10.22 20.62 26.23
CA LEU A 119 -9.57 20.02 25.06
C LEU A 119 -10.28 20.33 23.73
N LYS A 120 -11.50 20.88 23.78
CA LYS A 120 -12.26 21.24 22.58
C LYS A 120 -11.45 22.21 21.69
N ASN A 121 -11.55 22.03 20.37
CA ASN A 121 -10.91 22.89 19.36
C ASN A 121 -9.36 22.93 19.40
N ARG A 122 -8.70 21.98 20.08
CA ARG A 122 -7.25 21.80 19.96
C ARG A 122 -6.91 20.91 18.75
N ALA A 123 -5.67 20.97 18.27
CA ALA A 123 -5.22 20.07 17.22
C ALA A 123 -5.27 18.61 17.72
N GLY A 124 -5.52 17.66 16.81
CA GLY A 124 -5.75 16.27 17.24
C GLY A 124 -4.56 15.65 18.01
N ALA A 125 -3.32 15.99 17.64
CA ALA A 125 -2.14 15.56 18.37
C ALA A 125 -2.06 16.14 19.80
N ASP A 126 -2.50 17.39 19.99
CA ASP A 126 -2.52 18.02 21.32
C ASP A 126 -3.59 17.38 22.21
N ILE A 127 -4.76 17.06 21.65
CA ILE A 127 -5.80 16.32 22.37
C ILE A 127 -5.29 14.95 22.78
N ALA A 128 -4.71 14.18 21.85
CA ALA A 128 -4.23 12.82 22.14
C ALA A 128 -3.12 12.80 23.20
N ASN A 129 -2.20 13.76 23.17
CA ASN A 129 -1.19 13.91 24.23
C ASN A 129 -1.83 14.26 25.59
N ALA A 130 -2.86 15.12 25.59
CA ALA A 130 -3.55 15.51 26.82
C ALA A 130 -4.43 14.39 27.41
N LEU A 131 -4.84 13.40 26.61
CA LEU A 131 -5.51 12.18 27.11
C LEU A 131 -4.59 11.32 27.99
N GLY A 132 -3.26 11.51 27.92
CA GLY A 132 -2.32 10.78 28.77
C GLY A 132 -2.39 9.26 28.57
N ILE A 133 -2.56 8.80 27.33
CA ILE A 133 -2.75 7.38 26.99
C ILE A 133 -1.53 6.57 27.45
N LYS A 134 -1.71 5.82 28.55
CA LYS A 134 -0.68 5.02 29.21
C LYS A 134 -1.22 3.63 29.54
N GLY A 135 -0.37 2.61 29.47
CA GLY A 135 -0.71 1.25 29.87
C GLY A 135 0.15 0.18 29.21
N THR A 136 -0.28 -1.07 29.32
CA THR A 136 0.25 -2.19 28.54
C THR A 136 -0.17 -2.05 27.07
N LEU A 137 0.74 -2.36 26.15
CA LEU A 137 0.48 -2.34 24.71
C LEU A 137 0.10 -3.73 24.20
N HIS A 138 -1.07 -3.78 23.56
CA HIS A 138 -1.51 -4.91 22.76
C HIS A 138 -1.63 -4.48 21.30
N ALA A 139 -1.21 -5.31 20.35
CA ALA A 139 -1.40 -5.04 18.93
C ALA A 139 -2.08 -6.21 18.22
N THR A 140 -2.99 -5.89 17.31
CA THR A 140 -3.56 -6.86 16.37
C THR A 140 -3.66 -6.23 14.98
N GLY A 141 -3.61 -7.04 13.94
CA GLY A 141 -3.75 -6.59 12.56
C GLY A 141 -5.20 -6.72 12.09
N ARG A 142 -5.73 -5.67 11.45
CA ARG A 142 -7.03 -5.70 10.77
C ARG A 142 -6.81 -5.28 9.33
N GLY A 143 -6.62 -6.27 8.47
CA GLY A 143 -6.12 -6.10 7.11
C GLY A 143 -4.91 -5.18 7.02
N LYS A 144 -5.04 -3.96 6.46
CA LYS A 144 -3.90 -3.02 6.30
C LYS A 144 -3.74 -2.03 7.45
N GLU A 145 -4.53 -2.19 8.50
CA GLU A 145 -4.47 -1.36 9.69
C GLU A 145 -3.91 -2.17 10.86
N ILE A 146 -3.20 -1.49 11.75
CA ILE A 146 -2.90 -2.04 13.07
C ILE A 146 -3.90 -1.45 14.05
N VAL A 147 -4.43 -2.28 14.93
CA VAL A 147 -5.23 -1.87 16.06
C VAL A 147 -4.36 -2.04 17.31
N LEU A 148 -4.11 -0.93 18.00
CA LEU A 148 -3.38 -0.91 19.27
C LEU A 148 -4.39 -0.78 20.41
N GLY A 149 -4.27 -1.62 21.44
CA GLY A 149 -4.97 -1.46 22.71
C GLY A 149 -4.01 -0.96 23.78
N ILE A 150 -4.34 0.15 24.44
CA ILE A 150 -3.56 0.73 25.55
C ILE A 150 -4.53 1.16 26.65
N GLY A 151 -4.63 0.34 27.70
CA GLY A 151 -5.62 0.54 28.76
C GLY A 151 -7.05 0.53 28.20
N ARG A 152 -7.76 1.66 28.30
CA ARG A 152 -9.13 1.85 27.76
C ARG A 152 -9.16 2.36 26.32
N HIS A 153 -8.01 2.71 25.75
CA HIS A 153 -7.94 3.30 24.42
C HIS A 153 -7.68 2.24 23.37
N VAL A 154 -8.39 2.34 22.26
CA VAL A 154 -8.14 1.57 21.04
C VAL A 154 -7.72 2.54 19.96
N ILE A 155 -6.66 2.23 19.22
CA ILE A 155 -6.07 3.14 18.25
C ILE A 155 -5.89 2.38 16.95
N ARG A 156 -6.62 2.84 15.92
CA ARG A 156 -6.49 2.30 14.57
C ARG A 156 -5.44 3.11 13.82
N VAL A 157 -4.38 2.43 13.41
CA VAL A 157 -3.22 3.01 12.71
C VAL A 157 -3.29 2.59 11.25
N CYS A 158 -3.38 3.57 10.36
CA CYS A 158 -3.32 3.36 8.92
C CYS A 158 -2.04 3.95 8.35
N TYR A 159 -1.20 3.11 7.74
CA TYR A 159 0.16 3.49 7.33
C TYR A 159 0.26 4.18 5.95
N HIS A 160 -0.82 4.21 5.15
CA HIS A 160 -0.80 4.84 3.82
C HIS A 160 0.41 4.46 2.96
N LEU A 161 1.20 5.34 2.37
CA LEU A 161 2.15 4.90 1.33
C LEU A 161 3.47 4.38 1.90
N GLU A 162 4.12 5.15 2.77
CA GLU A 162 5.51 4.91 3.18
C GLU A 162 5.70 4.92 4.70
N ALA A 163 4.59 4.90 5.46
CA ALA A 163 4.70 4.83 6.89
C ALA A 163 5.10 3.43 7.33
N HIS A 164 5.82 3.36 8.44
CA HIS A 164 6.28 2.12 9.07
C HIS A 164 6.44 2.33 10.58
N SER A 165 6.63 1.24 11.31
CA SER A 165 6.88 1.28 12.74
C SER A 165 7.90 0.24 13.15
N PHE A 166 8.70 0.57 14.15
CA PHE A 166 9.73 -0.31 14.70
C PHE A 166 10.10 0.15 16.12
N TRP A 167 10.69 -0.76 16.88
CA TRP A 167 11.26 -0.48 18.19
C TRP A 167 12.71 -0.04 18.08
N MET A 168 13.08 0.92 18.92
CA MET A 168 14.46 1.30 19.16
C MET A 168 14.70 1.47 20.67
N PRO A 169 15.96 1.44 21.15
CA PRO A 169 16.24 1.76 22.55
C PRO A 169 15.70 3.15 22.90
N THR A 170 15.06 3.28 24.07
CA THR A 170 14.51 4.56 24.54
C THR A 170 15.61 5.62 24.68
N SER A 171 16.84 5.22 25.03
CA SER A 171 18.01 6.10 25.01
C SER A 171 18.29 6.68 23.62
N LEU A 172 18.23 5.85 22.57
CA LEU A 172 18.41 6.28 21.18
C LEU A 172 17.28 7.20 20.73
N TYR A 173 16.03 6.87 21.06
CA TYR A 173 14.88 7.72 20.78
C TYR A 173 15.01 9.11 21.42
N ARG A 174 15.50 9.18 22.67
CA ARG A 174 15.77 10.47 23.34
C ARG A 174 16.85 11.27 22.60
N GLN A 175 17.97 10.64 22.22
CA GLN A 175 19.00 11.29 21.40
C GLN A 175 18.46 11.84 20.06
N VAL A 176 17.53 11.13 19.42
CA VAL A 176 16.87 11.62 18.19
C VAL A 176 15.96 12.82 18.50
N THR A 177 15.16 12.75 19.56
CA THR A 177 14.10 13.72 19.84
C THR A 177 14.56 14.96 20.62
N GLU A 178 15.73 14.91 21.25
CA GLU A 178 16.43 16.07 21.83
C GLU A 178 16.99 17.01 20.75
N GLN A 179 17.20 16.51 19.53
CA GLN A 179 17.62 17.34 18.41
C GLN A 179 16.46 18.24 17.93
N ALA A 180 16.80 19.48 17.55
CA ALA A 180 15.83 20.38 16.96
C ALA A 180 15.31 19.82 15.63
N VAL A 181 13.98 19.79 15.48
CA VAL A 181 13.35 19.37 14.23
C VAL A 181 13.74 20.31 13.09
N VAL A 182 14.02 19.75 11.93
CA VAL A 182 14.36 20.49 10.71
C VAL A 182 13.24 20.39 9.70
N LYS A 183 13.06 21.44 8.88
CA LYS A 183 12.10 21.41 7.78
C LYS A 183 12.42 20.30 6.80
N ARG A 184 11.35 19.66 6.32
CA ARG A 184 11.37 18.63 5.30
C ARG A 184 10.26 18.91 4.30
N GLY A 185 10.63 19.47 3.15
CA GLY A 185 9.65 19.98 2.20
C GLY A 185 8.86 21.16 2.80
N GLU A 186 7.69 21.43 2.23
CA GLU A 186 6.86 22.60 2.60
C GLU A 186 5.94 22.33 3.78
N LYS A 187 5.59 21.06 4.04
CA LYS A 187 4.51 20.68 4.95
C LYS A 187 4.90 19.75 6.10
N SER A 188 6.16 19.32 6.18
CA SER A 188 6.62 18.39 7.22
C SER A 188 7.92 18.83 7.89
N HIS A 189 8.13 18.34 9.11
CA HIS A 189 9.42 18.41 9.80
C HIS A 189 9.90 16.99 10.11
N ALA A 190 11.19 16.88 10.42
CA ALA A 190 11.82 15.61 10.78
C ALA A 190 12.99 15.88 11.72
N PHE A 191 13.39 14.88 12.49
CA PHE A 191 14.61 14.89 13.30
C PHE A 191 15.82 14.59 12.40
N PRO A 192 16.90 15.38 12.45
CA PRO A 192 18.13 14.99 11.79
C PRO A 192 18.73 13.74 12.46
N LEU A 193 19.34 12.87 11.67
CA LEU A 193 20.10 11.71 12.16
C LEU A 193 21.57 11.91 11.81
N GLY A 194 22.45 11.98 12.79
CA GLY A 194 23.90 12.03 12.57
C GLY A 194 24.50 10.70 12.05
N PRO A 195 25.79 10.68 11.67
CA PRO A 195 26.49 9.46 11.26
C PRO A 195 26.45 8.32 12.28
N ASP A 196 26.48 8.66 13.57
CA ASP A 196 26.53 7.69 14.69
C ASP A 196 25.26 6.83 14.82
N PHE A 197 24.17 7.22 14.14
CA PHE A 197 22.94 6.44 14.10
C PHE A 197 23.01 5.27 13.10
N TYR A 198 24.04 5.19 12.26
CA TYR A 198 24.15 4.23 11.18
C TYR A 198 25.30 3.25 11.41
N SER A 199 25.00 1.95 11.30
CA SER A 199 26.02 0.89 11.37
C SER A 199 26.87 0.77 10.10
N ASP A 200 26.46 1.40 9.00
CA ASP A 200 27.13 1.32 7.70
C ASP A 200 28.16 2.45 7.47
N GLY A 201 28.43 3.28 8.48
CA GLY A 201 29.47 4.29 8.44
C GLY A 201 29.21 5.45 7.46
N ARG A 202 27.94 5.68 7.06
CA ARG A 202 27.62 6.79 6.16
C ARG A 202 27.96 8.15 6.78
N LYS A 203 28.60 9.01 5.98
CA LYS A 203 29.04 10.35 6.41
C LYS A 203 27.92 11.38 6.43
N GLU A 204 26.89 11.19 5.60
CA GLU A 204 25.76 12.11 5.50
C GLU A 204 24.59 11.62 6.32
N GLY A 205 24.12 12.49 7.21
CA GLY A 205 22.97 12.23 8.05
C GLY A 205 21.65 12.13 7.28
N GLY A 206 20.74 11.28 7.74
CA GLY A 206 19.37 11.20 7.25
C GLY A 206 18.42 12.09 8.02
N LYS A 207 17.13 11.93 7.75
CA LYS A 207 16.04 12.59 8.49
C LYS A 207 14.96 11.58 8.84
N LEU A 208 14.52 11.57 10.09
CA LEU A 208 13.47 10.70 10.60
C LEU A 208 12.23 11.51 10.98
N SER A 209 11.10 11.23 10.36
CA SER A 209 9.83 11.90 10.67
C SER A 209 8.99 11.00 11.55
N ILE A 210 9.12 11.14 12.87
CA ILE A 210 8.34 10.38 13.86
C ILE A 210 7.01 11.12 14.10
N GLN A 211 5.87 10.54 13.78
CA GLN A 211 4.56 11.13 14.10
C GLN A 211 4.09 10.79 15.50
N ALA A 212 4.29 9.53 15.92
CA ALA A 212 3.93 9.05 17.24
C ALA A 212 4.99 8.09 17.80
N ALA A 213 5.06 7.99 19.11
CA ALA A 213 5.94 7.07 19.82
C ALA A 213 5.21 6.49 21.03
N PHE A 214 5.28 5.17 21.22
CA PHE A 214 4.89 4.50 22.46
C PHE A 214 6.15 4.21 23.28
N ILE A 215 6.36 5.00 24.31
CA ILE A 215 7.61 5.11 25.05
C ILE A 215 7.53 4.23 26.31
N ARG A 216 8.29 3.14 26.37
CA ARG A 216 8.55 2.36 27.60
C ARG A 216 9.91 2.74 28.19
N PRO A 217 10.27 2.27 29.41
CA PRO A 217 11.56 2.58 30.02
C PRO A 217 12.77 2.35 29.11
N ASP A 218 12.87 1.17 28.49
CA ASP A 218 14.08 0.79 27.71
C ASP A 218 13.86 0.72 26.20
N TRP A 219 12.62 0.52 25.76
CA TRP A 219 12.28 0.41 24.35
C TRP A 219 11.17 1.37 23.97
N THR A 220 11.31 2.04 22.83
CA THR A 220 10.30 2.94 22.29
C THR A 220 9.88 2.45 20.91
N LEU A 221 8.58 2.17 20.75
CA LEU A 221 7.98 1.90 19.44
C LEU A 221 7.70 3.23 18.77
N VAL A 222 8.29 3.47 17.61
CA VAL A 222 8.04 4.69 16.82
C VAL A 222 7.19 4.40 15.61
N PHE A 223 6.35 5.37 15.24
CA PHE A 223 5.59 5.40 14.01
C PHE A 223 6.15 6.52 13.13
N CYS A 224 6.77 6.12 12.03
CA CYS A 224 7.49 7.02 11.15
C CYS A 224 6.78 7.07 9.80
N ASP A 225 6.59 8.27 9.28
CA ASP A 225 6.04 8.50 7.95
C ASP A 225 6.66 9.74 7.33
N HIS A 226 7.25 9.50 6.18
CA HIS A 226 7.98 10.49 5.45
C HIS A 226 7.10 11.39 4.57
N ASN A 227 5.89 10.96 4.24
CA ASN A 227 4.90 11.74 3.52
C ASN A 227 3.83 12.34 4.44
N VAL A 228 3.89 12.02 5.75
CA VAL A 228 2.93 12.48 6.77
C VAL A 228 1.49 12.16 6.36
N MET A 229 1.31 10.95 5.83
CA MET A 229 0.06 10.34 5.44
C MET A 229 -0.48 9.35 6.47
N ILE A 230 0.32 8.91 7.45
CA ILE A 230 -0.12 8.04 8.52
C ILE A 230 -1.26 8.69 9.30
N THR A 231 -2.27 7.91 9.61
CA THR A 231 -3.42 8.36 10.41
C THR A 231 -3.66 7.46 11.59
N PHE A 232 -4.03 8.10 12.69
CA PHE A 232 -4.41 7.49 13.95
C PHE A 232 -5.86 7.87 14.22
N HIS A 233 -6.70 6.86 14.38
CA HIS A 233 -8.08 7.05 14.81
C HIS A 233 -8.24 6.45 16.20
N ILE A 234 -8.51 7.31 17.19
CA ILE A 234 -8.54 6.96 18.60
C ILE A 234 -9.99 6.78 19.05
N PHE A 235 -10.23 5.66 19.70
CA PHE A 235 -11.46 5.29 20.37
C PHE A 235 -11.17 5.16 21.87
N GLU A 236 -12.15 5.49 22.71
CA GLU A 236 -12.12 5.14 24.13
C GLU A 236 -13.27 4.16 24.37
N LEU A 237 -12.96 2.99 24.93
CA LEU A 237 -13.95 1.96 25.22
C LEU A 237 -14.55 2.18 26.61
N ALA A 238 -15.81 1.79 26.77
CA ALA A 238 -16.46 1.68 28.08
C ALA A 238 -15.86 0.54 28.93
N THR A 239 -15.42 -0.54 28.28
CA THR A 239 -14.80 -1.72 28.89
C THR A 239 -13.41 -2.02 28.28
N PRO A 240 -12.53 -2.76 28.95
CA PRO A 240 -11.24 -3.16 28.37
C PRO A 240 -11.39 -3.92 27.03
N PHE A 241 -10.41 -3.75 26.15
CA PHE A 241 -10.39 -4.29 24.79
C PHE A 241 -10.35 -5.84 24.75
N GLN A 242 -11.03 -6.45 23.76
CA GLN A 242 -10.97 -7.88 23.44
C GLN A 242 -10.76 -8.11 21.93
N CYS A 243 -9.90 -9.08 21.56
CA CYS A 243 -9.44 -9.29 20.18
C CYS A 243 -10.47 -9.91 19.22
N SER A 244 -11.59 -10.45 19.70
CA SER A 244 -12.52 -11.29 18.92
C SER A 244 -13.47 -10.54 17.97
N LEU A 245 -13.39 -9.21 17.88
CA LEU A 245 -14.39 -8.37 17.22
C LEU A 245 -14.15 -8.07 15.71
N PHE A 246 -13.21 -8.73 15.03
CA PHE A 246 -12.73 -8.28 13.70
C PHE A 246 -12.79 -9.30 12.54
N ASN A 247 -13.68 -10.30 12.59
CA ASN A 247 -13.72 -11.33 11.54
C ASN A 247 -14.19 -10.81 10.16
N VAL A 248 -13.60 -11.36 9.10
CA VAL A 248 -13.82 -11.06 7.67
C VAL A 248 -14.95 -11.95 7.10
N GLY A 249 -15.67 -11.50 6.06
CA GLY A 249 -16.48 -12.40 5.22
C GLY A 249 -18.02 -12.24 5.30
N SER A 250 -18.54 -11.01 5.25
CA SER A 250 -19.99 -10.77 5.30
C SER A 250 -20.72 -11.36 4.06
N SER A 251 -21.80 -12.11 4.29
CA SER A 251 -22.72 -12.59 3.24
C SER A 251 -23.49 -11.47 2.53
N GLN A 252 -23.47 -10.24 3.06
CA GLN A 252 -24.14 -9.08 2.51
C GLN A 252 -23.59 -8.66 1.14
N TRP A 253 -22.27 -8.73 0.93
CA TRP A 253 -21.65 -8.33 -0.33
C TRP A 253 -22.16 -9.12 -1.53
N ARG A 254 -22.33 -10.45 -1.37
CA ARG A 254 -22.85 -11.33 -2.44
C ARG A 254 -24.22 -10.86 -2.94
N ARG A 255 -25.12 -10.51 -2.02
CA ARG A 255 -26.49 -10.08 -2.36
C ARG A 255 -26.48 -8.77 -3.14
N GLU A 256 -25.77 -7.77 -2.64
CA GLU A 256 -25.69 -6.45 -3.30
C GLU A 256 -25.07 -6.53 -4.70
N ALA A 257 -24.06 -7.39 -4.88
CA ALA A 257 -23.44 -7.63 -6.18
C ALA A 257 -24.39 -8.25 -7.20
N ILE A 258 -25.17 -9.25 -6.79
CA ILE A 258 -26.17 -9.91 -7.66
C ILE A 258 -27.29 -8.93 -8.00
N GLU A 259 -27.86 -8.25 -7.00
CA GLU A 259 -29.00 -7.34 -7.17
C GLU A 259 -28.68 -6.17 -8.12
N LYS A 260 -27.44 -5.66 -8.07
CA LYS A 260 -26.99 -4.56 -8.93
C LYS A 260 -26.44 -5.02 -10.28
N HIS A 261 -26.36 -6.33 -10.52
CA HIS A 261 -25.64 -6.90 -11.65
C HIS A 261 -24.24 -6.25 -11.78
N ASP A 262 -23.49 -6.23 -10.66
CA ASP A 262 -22.23 -5.49 -10.57
C ASP A 262 -21.18 -6.03 -11.54
N THR A 263 -21.01 -5.31 -12.65
CA THR A 263 -20.08 -5.66 -13.72
C THR A 263 -18.63 -5.29 -13.39
N THR A 264 -18.37 -4.64 -12.25
CA THR A 264 -17.03 -4.22 -11.83
C THR A 264 -16.05 -5.40 -11.91
N PRO A 265 -14.83 -5.22 -12.44
CA PRO A 265 -13.81 -6.25 -12.45
C PRO A 265 -13.51 -6.73 -11.03
N LEU A 266 -13.41 -8.04 -10.84
CA LEU A 266 -13.16 -8.67 -9.55
C LEU A 266 -11.94 -8.07 -8.83
N PHE A 267 -10.87 -7.78 -9.57
CA PHE A 267 -9.69 -7.10 -9.02
C PHE A 267 -10.03 -5.73 -8.40
N ILE A 268 -10.83 -4.91 -9.07
CA ILE A 268 -11.21 -3.57 -8.59
C ILE A 268 -12.12 -3.70 -7.37
N ALA A 269 -13.08 -4.62 -7.40
CA ALA A 269 -14.02 -4.81 -6.31
C ALA A 269 -13.33 -5.30 -5.04
N VAL A 270 -12.43 -6.29 -5.14
CA VAL A 270 -11.67 -6.82 -3.99
C VAL A 270 -10.73 -5.75 -3.44
N LYS A 271 -9.92 -5.10 -4.28
CA LYS A 271 -8.96 -4.07 -3.86
C LYS A 271 -9.64 -2.85 -3.24
N SER A 272 -10.80 -2.44 -3.77
CA SER A 272 -11.44 -1.17 -3.36
C SER A 272 -12.43 -1.35 -2.20
N ASN A 273 -12.97 -2.55 -2.00
CA ASN A 273 -13.92 -2.82 -0.93
C ASN A 273 -13.23 -3.35 0.34
N GLN A 274 -12.52 -2.47 1.04
CA GLN A 274 -11.85 -2.81 2.31
C GLN A 274 -12.84 -3.15 3.46
N ARG A 275 -14.15 -2.92 3.28
CA ARG A 275 -15.17 -3.36 4.25
C ARG A 275 -15.31 -4.88 4.24
N VAL A 276 -15.28 -5.47 3.03
CA VAL A 276 -15.49 -6.90 2.81
C VAL A 276 -14.15 -7.63 2.70
N PHE A 277 -13.20 -7.07 1.97
CA PHE A 277 -11.89 -7.64 1.68
C PHE A 277 -10.79 -6.84 2.39
N ASN A 278 -10.92 -6.72 3.71
CA ASN A 278 -9.96 -5.97 4.49
C ASN A 278 -8.57 -6.60 4.37
N GLY A 279 -7.56 -5.81 3.97
CA GLY A 279 -6.19 -6.30 3.81
C GLY A 279 -5.76 -6.48 2.36
N TYR A 280 -6.69 -6.55 1.42
CA TYR A 280 -6.35 -6.80 0.02
C TYR A 280 -5.94 -5.51 -0.71
N ASP A 281 -4.67 -5.35 -1.11
CA ASP A 281 -4.25 -4.33 -2.08
C ASP A 281 -4.11 -4.91 -3.49
N ALA A 282 -3.53 -4.14 -4.41
CA ALA A 282 -3.16 -4.61 -5.72
C ALA A 282 -2.31 -5.89 -5.65
N GLN A 283 -1.36 -5.98 -4.71
CA GLN A 283 -0.50 -7.16 -4.60
C GLN A 283 -1.30 -8.39 -4.15
N GLU A 284 -1.93 -8.34 -2.97
CA GLU A 284 -2.67 -9.46 -2.41
C GLU A 284 -3.84 -9.86 -3.30
N THR A 285 -4.50 -8.88 -3.94
CA THR A 285 -5.59 -9.19 -4.87
C THR A 285 -5.06 -9.92 -6.10
N CYS A 286 -3.96 -9.47 -6.71
CA CYS A 286 -3.37 -10.20 -7.84
C CYS A 286 -2.97 -11.62 -7.44
N ASP A 287 -2.26 -11.75 -6.33
CA ASP A 287 -1.73 -13.03 -5.87
C ASP A 287 -2.86 -13.99 -5.43
N MET A 288 -3.90 -13.49 -4.76
CA MET A 288 -5.07 -14.29 -4.36
C MET A 288 -5.91 -14.73 -5.54
N LEU A 289 -6.18 -13.83 -6.50
CA LEU A 289 -6.95 -14.17 -7.70
C LEU A 289 -6.17 -15.16 -8.58
N TYR A 290 -4.85 -14.97 -8.69
CA TYR A 290 -3.97 -15.95 -9.32
C TYR A 290 -4.00 -17.30 -8.61
N ASP A 291 -3.92 -17.31 -7.28
CA ASP A 291 -3.92 -18.55 -6.50
C ASP A 291 -5.24 -19.32 -6.65
N GLY A 292 -6.36 -18.61 -6.61
CA GLY A 292 -7.71 -19.14 -6.77
C GLY A 292 -8.17 -19.39 -8.21
N PHE A 293 -7.33 -19.14 -9.22
CA PHE A 293 -7.67 -19.30 -10.63
C PHE A 293 -8.88 -18.43 -11.06
N PHE A 294 -8.87 -17.16 -10.64
CA PHE A 294 -9.85 -16.16 -11.06
C PHE A 294 -9.19 -15.11 -11.96
N PRO A 295 -9.61 -14.96 -13.23
CA PRO A 295 -9.19 -13.86 -14.07
C PRO A 295 -9.53 -12.51 -13.39
N PRO A 296 -8.59 -11.56 -13.30
CA PRO A 296 -8.81 -10.33 -12.54
C PRO A 296 -9.87 -9.40 -13.16
N HIS A 297 -10.18 -9.61 -14.43
CA HIS A 297 -11.21 -8.88 -15.18
C HIS A 297 -12.59 -9.56 -15.16
N MET A 298 -12.72 -10.72 -14.51
CA MET A 298 -14.01 -11.41 -14.34
C MET A 298 -15.01 -10.49 -13.64
N PRO A 299 -16.25 -10.34 -14.13
CA PRO A 299 -17.26 -9.50 -13.48
C PRO A 299 -17.66 -10.05 -12.10
N VAL A 300 -17.88 -9.15 -11.13
CA VAL A 300 -18.29 -9.55 -9.77
C VAL A 300 -19.62 -10.30 -9.76
N PHE A 301 -20.63 -9.85 -10.52
CA PHE A 301 -21.93 -10.51 -10.57
C PHE A 301 -21.84 -11.98 -11.00
N LEU A 302 -20.89 -12.31 -11.89
CA LEU A 302 -20.67 -13.68 -12.36
C LEU A 302 -20.22 -14.58 -11.23
N VAL A 303 -19.18 -14.15 -10.49
CA VAL A 303 -18.67 -14.89 -9.33
C VAL A 303 -19.72 -15.01 -8.24
N CYS A 304 -20.42 -13.91 -7.92
CA CYS A 304 -21.42 -13.91 -6.86
C CYS A 304 -22.69 -14.69 -7.22
N GLY A 305 -23.10 -14.64 -8.48
CA GLY A 305 -24.32 -15.27 -8.99
C GLY A 305 -24.19 -16.78 -9.20
N HIS A 306 -22.99 -17.28 -9.47
CA HIS A 306 -22.77 -18.71 -9.74
C HIS A 306 -22.53 -19.52 -8.44
N ASP A 307 -23.30 -20.58 -8.25
CA ASP A 307 -23.30 -21.36 -7.00
C ASP A 307 -22.04 -22.18 -6.76
N THR A 308 -21.21 -22.41 -7.78
CA THR A 308 -19.90 -23.05 -7.61
C THR A 308 -18.77 -22.03 -7.49
N LEU A 309 -18.84 -20.90 -8.21
CA LEU A 309 -17.78 -19.89 -8.21
C LEU A 309 -17.74 -19.14 -6.89
N TRP A 310 -18.90 -18.77 -6.34
CA TRP A 310 -18.94 -18.00 -5.09
C TRP A 310 -18.31 -18.77 -3.91
N PRO A 311 -18.70 -20.02 -3.59
CA PRO A 311 -18.07 -20.77 -2.50
C PRO A 311 -16.58 -20.99 -2.72
N SER A 312 -16.17 -21.28 -3.97
CA SER A 312 -14.76 -21.42 -4.33
C SER A 312 -13.99 -20.12 -4.07
N PHE A 313 -14.49 -18.99 -4.57
CA PHE A 313 -13.90 -17.67 -4.39
C PHE A 313 -13.79 -17.29 -2.92
N LYS A 314 -14.88 -17.43 -2.15
CA LYS A 314 -14.91 -17.15 -0.71
C LYS A 314 -13.88 -17.99 0.04
N THR A 315 -13.84 -19.29 -0.24
CA THR A 315 -12.88 -20.22 0.38
C THR A 315 -11.44 -19.80 0.08
N HIS A 316 -11.14 -19.40 -1.16
CA HIS A 316 -9.79 -18.94 -1.53
C HIS A 316 -9.43 -17.60 -0.89
N VAL A 317 -10.36 -16.66 -0.75
CA VAL A 317 -10.13 -15.41 0.00
C VAL A 317 -9.69 -15.76 1.43
N GLU A 318 -10.49 -16.54 2.15
CA GLU A 318 -10.20 -16.92 3.55
C GLU A 318 -8.89 -17.72 3.66
N ALA A 319 -8.71 -18.73 2.81
CA ALA A 319 -7.51 -19.57 2.80
C ALA A 319 -6.24 -18.78 2.46
N PHE A 320 -6.32 -17.81 1.54
CA PHE A 320 -5.17 -17.01 1.15
C PHE A 320 -4.66 -16.19 2.35
N GLN A 321 -5.52 -15.47 3.07
CA GLN A 321 -5.12 -14.71 4.26
C GLN A 321 -4.52 -15.59 5.36
N LEU A 322 -5.16 -16.73 5.64
CA LEU A 322 -4.66 -17.69 6.61
C LEU A 322 -3.27 -18.21 6.20
N SER A 323 -3.10 -18.57 4.92
CA SER A 323 -1.81 -19.05 4.39
C SER A 323 -0.70 -18.01 4.54
N ARG A 324 -0.98 -16.72 4.29
CA ARG A 324 0.01 -15.64 4.46
C ARG A 324 0.41 -15.49 5.92
N SER A 325 -0.54 -15.59 6.85
CA SER A 325 -0.27 -15.54 8.29
C SER A 325 0.61 -16.72 8.74
N GLN A 326 0.27 -17.93 8.32
CA GLN A 326 1.03 -19.15 8.61
C GLN A 326 2.43 -19.13 7.97
N LEU A 327 2.54 -18.59 6.76
CA LEU A 327 3.83 -18.45 6.07
C LEU A 327 4.77 -17.50 6.82
N LEU A 328 4.26 -16.48 7.51
CA LEU A 328 5.08 -15.63 8.39
C LEU A 328 5.59 -16.38 9.62
N ASP A 329 4.99 -17.50 10.02
CA ASP A 329 5.49 -18.34 11.13
C ASP A 329 6.64 -19.24 10.67
N THR A 330 6.60 -19.73 9.42
CA THR A 330 7.60 -20.65 8.87
C THR A 330 8.74 -19.94 8.14
N VAL A 331 8.46 -18.78 7.54
CA VAL A 331 9.42 -17.94 6.83
C VAL A 331 9.36 -16.52 7.40
N PRO A 332 9.88 -16.33 8.63
CA PRO A 332 9.83 -15.03 9.29
C PRO A 332 10.65 -14.00 8.51
N LEU A 333 10.10 -12.79 8.42
CA LEU A 333 10.83 -11.64 7.90
C LEU A 333 11.78 -11.11 8.98
N PRO A 334 13.00 -10.65 8.64
CA PRO A 334 13.97 -10.15 9.61
C PRO A 334 13.44 -8.91 10.36
N MET A 335 13.57 -8.78 11.68
CA MET A 335 12.99 -7.62 12.38
C MET A 335 13.58 -6.28 11.89
N VAL A 336 12.76 -5.23 11.84
CA VAL A 336 13.24 -3.84 11.65
C VAL A 336 13.80 -3.31 12.97
N SER A 337 13.15 -3.69 14.07
CA SER A 337 13.54 -3.34 15.43
C SER A 337 14.94 -3.83 15.79
N GLY A 338 15.66 -2.99 16.52
CA GLY A 338 17.00 -3.33 17.00
C GLY A 338 17.70 -2.16 17.65
N ILE A 339 18.96 -2.39 18.06
CA ILE A 339 19.81 -1.36 18.69
C ILE A 339 20.15 -0.24 17.70
N LEU A 340 20.37 -0.60 16.43
CA LEU A 340 20.64 0.32 15.32
C LEU A 340 19.68 0.03 14.16
N PRO A 341 18.43 0.52 14.23
CA PRO A 341 17.37 0.15 13.28
C PRO A 341 17.51 0.85 11.91
N PHE A 342 18.45 1.77 11.75
CA PHE A 342 18.56 2.63 10.57
C PHE A 342 19.40 1.99 9.45
N HIS A 343 18.95 0.88 8.88
CA HIS A 343 19.62 0.25 7.73
C HIS A 343 18.61 -0.37 6.75
N PHE A 344 18.99 -0.49 5.48
CA PHE A 344 18.17 -1.20 4.50
C PHE A 344 18.39 -2.70 4.62
N ASN A 345 17.31 -3.45 4.86
CA ASN A 345 17.37 -4.90 4.98
C ASN A 345 17.09 -5.58 3.64
N ALA A 346 18.15 -5.72 2.83
CA ALA A 346 18.06 -6.35 1.50
C ALA A 346 17.61 -7.81 1.56
N ASP A 347 18.01 -8.55 2.60
CA ASP A 347 17.60 -9.94 2.81
C ASP A 347 16.10 -10.02 3.08
N GLY A 348 15.58 -9.17 3.98
CA GLY A 348 14.15 -9.11 4.28
C GLY A 348 13.30 -8.76 3.05
N HIS A 349 13.75 -7.82 2.22
CA HIS A 349 13.07 -7.51 0.97
C HIS A 349 13.09 -8.69 -0.01
N ARG A 350 14.25 -9.35 -0.18
CA ARG A 350 14.36 -10.54 -1.04
C ARG A 350 13.45 -11.67 -0.55
N ARG A 351 13.44 -11.97 0.76
CA ARG A 351 12.55 -12.96 1.37
C ARG A 351 11.08 -12.60 1.18
N PHE A 352 10.73 -11.33 1.36
CA PHE A 352 9.37 -10.86 1.13
C PHE A 352 8.93 -11.14 -0.31
N LEU A 353 9.71 -10.68 -1.29
CA LEU A 353 9.40 -10.90 -2.69
C LEU A 353 9.33 -12.39 -3.01
N THR A 354 10.33 -13.19 -2.64
CA THR A 354 10.40 -14.61 -2.97
C THR A 354 9.23 -15.42 -2.41
N ASN A 355 8.80 -15.14 -1.17
CA ASN A 355 7.84 -15.99 -0.47
C ASN A 355 6.41 -15.41 -0.48
N PHE A 356 6.27 -14.09 -0.57
CA PHE A 356 5.00 -13.40 -0.40
C PHE A 356 4.47 -12.71 -1.65
N VAL A 357 5.24 -12.64 -2.75
CA VAL A 357 4.82 -12.06 -4.03
C VAL A 357 4.89 -13.09 -5.15
N THR A 358 3.74 -13.66 -5.51
CA THR A 358 3.67 -14.76 -6.48
C THR A 358 3.46 -14.30 -7.91
N CYS A 359 2.57 -13.33 -8.12
CA CYS A 359 2.15 -12.87 -9.46
C CYS A 359 2.33 -11.36 -9.63
N TYR A 360 2.07 -10.56 -8.60
CA TYR A 360 2.07 -9.11 -8.73
C TYR A 360 3.40 -8.55 -9.27
N ARG A 361 3.32 -7.87 -10.43
CA ARG A 361 4.48 -7.24 -11.12
C ARG A 361 5.67 -8.17 -11.39
N ARG A 362 5.45 -9.48 -11.38
CA ARG A 362 6.46 -10.47 -11.79
C ARG A 362 6.53 -10.50 -13.31
N ARG A 363 7.73 -10.57 -13.88
CA ARG A 363 7.93 -10.79 -15.32
C ARG A 363 7.47 -12.19 -15.69
N TYR A 364 7.82 -13.16 -14.86
CA TYR A 364 7.49 -14.56 -15.04
C TYR A 364 6.96 -15.16 -13.74
N ILE A 365 6.06 -16.12 -13.88
CA ILE A 365 5.60 -16.95 -12.77
C ILE A 365 6.08 -18.38 -12.97
N TYR A 366 6.20 -19.13 -11.88
CA TYR A 366 6.60 -20.53 -11.89
C TYR A 366 5.46 -21.37 -11.33
N VAL A 367 5.00 -22.35 -12.10
CA VAL A 367 3.88 -23.24 -11.74
C VAL A 367 4.32 -24.70 -11.80
N ASP A 368 3.80 -25.52 -10.90
CA ASP A 368 3.94 -26.98 -11.01
C ASP A 368 2.99 -27.57 -12.08
N CYS A 369 3.13 -28.87 -12.35
CA CYS A 369 2.32 -29.58 -13.33
C CYS A 369 0.82 -29.55 -13.02
N VAL A 370 0.45 -29.64 -11.75
CA VAL A 370 -0.95 -29.73 -11.32
C VAL A 370 -1.64 -28.39 -11.56
N ARG A 371 -0.99 -27.28 -11.17
CA ARG A 371 -1.46 -25.94 -11.45
C ARG A 371 -1.52 -25.67 -12.95
N LEU A 372 -0.50 -26.07 -13.71
CA LEU A 372 -0.48 -25.88 -15.17
C LEU A 372 -1.66 -26.59 -15.84
N GLN A 373 -1.90 -27.87 -15.50
CA GLN A 373 -3.01 -28.64 -16.04
C GLN A 373 -4.34 -27.97 -15.71
N LYS A 374 -4.55 -27.57 -14.45
CA LYS A 374 -5.79 -26.87 -14.04
C LYS A 374 -5.99 -25.57 -14.82
N MET A 375 -4.94 -24.81 -15.10
CA MET A 375 -5.04 -23.59 -15.92
C MET A 375 -5.38 -23.88 -17.38
N GLN A 376 -4.91 -25.02 -17.92
CA GLN A 376 -5.25 -25.48 -19.27
C GLN A 376 -6.70 -25.96 -19.35
N ASP A 377 -7.15 -26.71 -18.35
CA ASP A 377 -8.52 -27.21 -18.26
C ASP A 377 -9.52 -26.05 -18.18
N LEU A 378 -9.15 -24.97 -17.48
CA LEU A 378 -9.92 -23.72 -17.41
C LEU A 378 -9.84 -22.86 -18.69
N GLY A 379 -8.98 -23.20 -19.64
CA GLY A 379 -8.75 -22.46 -20.87
C GLY A 379 -7.94 -21.15 -20.71
N TYR A 380 -7.61 -20.69 -19.51
CA TYR A 380 -7.04 -19.35 -19.29
C TYR A 380 -5.68 -19.06 -19.93
N LEU A 381 -4.95 -20.08 -20.37
CA LEU A 381 -3.61 -19.93 -20.95
C LEU A 381 -3.62 -19.81 -22.47
N THR A 382 -4.76 -20.04 -23.12
CA THR A 382 -4.82 -20.38 -24.53
C THR A 382 -5.59 -19.36 -25.34
N HIS A 383 -4.93 -18.28 -25.74
CA HIS A 383 -5.36 -17.33 -26.79
C HIS A 383 -6.27 -16.17 -26.31
N PRO A 384 -5.97 -14.91 -26.66
CA PRO A 384 -6.78 -13.73 -26.33
C PRO A 384 -8.17 -13.69 -26.99
N SER A 385 -8.58 -14.74 -27.71
CA SER A 385 -9.91 -14.85 -28.32
C SER A 385 -10.84 -15.79 -27.55
N LEU A 386 -10.40 -16.34 -26.42
CA LEU A 386 -11.30 -17.09 -25.55
C LEU A 386 -12.23 -16.14 -24.83
N GLN A 387 -13.49 -16.51 -24.76
CA GLN A 387 -14.50 -15.80 -23.98
C GLN A 387 -14.74 -16.59 -22.70
N LEU A 388 -14.81 -15.87 -21.59
CA LEU A 388 -15.20 -16.43 -20.31
C LEU A 388 -16.70 -16.77 -20.37
N ASP A 389 -17.07 -17.99 -20.04
CA ASP A 389 -18.45 -18.46 -19.93
C ASP A 389 -19.03 -18.18 -18.54
N ASP A 390 -20.34 -18.38 -18.39
CA ASP A 390 -21.05 -18.08 -17.15
C ASP A 390 -20.64 -18.98 -15.96
N ASP A 391 -20.04 -20.14 -16.24
CA ASP A 391 -19.50 -21.07 -15.25
C ASP A 391 -18.03 -20.79 -14.89
N GLY A 392 -17.44 -19.74 -15.49
CA GLY A 392 -16.06 -19.33 -15.31
C GLY A 392 -15.05 -20.11 -16.16
N GLN A 393 -15.46 -21.00 -17.05
CA GLN A 393 -14.58 -21.64 -18.03
C GLN A 393 -14.28 -20.66 -19.19
N ALA A 394 -13.17 -20.86 -19.91
CA ALA A 394 -12.88 -20.06 -21.10
C ALA A 394 -13.01 -20.91 -22.38
N THR A 395 -13.93 -20.57 -23.27
CA THR A 395 -14.16 -21.30 -24.52
C THR A 395 -13.82 -20.47 -25.77
N ILE A 396 -13.49 -21.16 -26.86
CA ILE A 396 -13.18 -20.52 -28.15
C ILE A 396 -14.49 -20.10 -28.80
N VAL A 397 -14.69 -18.80 -28.99
CA VAL A 397 -15.84 -18.27 -29.74
C VAL A 397 -15.56 -18.43 -31.24
N PRO A 398 -16.35 -19.22 -31.99
CA PRO A 398 -16.10 -19.45 -33.42
C PRO A 398 -16.16 -18.16 -34.27
N LYS A 399 -16.96 -17.16 -33.84
CA LYS A 399 -17.22 -15.92 -34.59
C LYS A 399 -16.03 -14.96 -34.68
N LEU A 400 -15.08 -15.00 -33.75
CA LEU A 400 -13.88 -14.14 -33.79
C LEU A 400 -12.84 -14.65 -34.80
N ARG A 401 -12.92 -15.91 -35.24
CA ARG A 401 -11.94 -16.50 -36.16
C ARG A 401 -11.91 -15.79 -37.51
N GLY A 402 -13.06 -15.32 -38.00
CA GLY A 402 -13.17 -14.60 -39.29
C GLY A 402 -12.97 -13.09 -39.19
N ALA A 403 -13.18 -12.47 -38.02
CA ALA A 403 -13.09 -11.01 -37.87
C ALA A 403 -11.65 -10.49 -37.84
N PHE A 404 -10.69 -11.29 -37.35
CA PHE A 404 -9.27 -10.93 -37.36
C PHE A 404 -8.60 -11.10 -38.72
N GLU A 405 -9.15 -11.94 -39.61
CA GLU A 405 -8.58 -12.18 -40.95
C GLU A 405 -8.94 -11.08 -41.96
N HIS A 406 -9.83 -10.13 -41.62
CA HIS A 406 -10.34 -9.10 -42.53
C HIS A 406 -10.17 -7.65 -42.04
N ALA A 407 -9.50 -7.42 -40.91
CA ALA A 407 -9.38 -6.09 -40.30
C ALA A 407 -8.31 -5.18 -40.93
N ASP A 408 -7.67 -5.58 -42.03
CA ASP A 408 -6.55 -4.84 -42.62
C ASP A 408 -6.95 -3.67 -43.54
N ASN A 409 -8.21 -3.50 -43.95
CA ASN A 409 -8.58 -2.44 -44.89
C ASN A 409 -9.96 -1.82 -44.61
N ASP A 410 -9.99 -0.49 -44.43
CA ASP A 410 -11.03 0.44 -44.95
C ASP A 410 -12.08 1.16 -44.07
N HIS A 411 -12.15 1.07 -42.73
CA HIS A 411 -13.14 1.89 -41.99
C HIS A 411 -12.60 2.69 -40.79
N GLU A 412 -12.36 3.99 -41.00
CA GLU A 412 -12.08 5.05 -40.00
C GLU A 412 -13.32 5.52 -39.21
N GLY A 413 -14.32 4.66 -39.00
CA GLY A 413 -15.56 5.04 -38.30
C GLY A 413 -15.62 4.50 -36.89
N GLU A 414 -15.23 5.29 -35.88
CA GLU A 414 -15.56 5.24 -34.43
C GLU A 414 -15.85 3.87 -33.76
N ALA A 415 -15.33 2.78 -34.29
CA ALA A 415 -15.35 1.49 -33.65
C ALA A 415 -14.50 1.60 -32.39
N MET A 416 -15.07 1.24 -31.24
CA MET A 416 -14.31 1.06 -30.00
C MET A 416 -13.00 0.36 -30.36
N ALA A 417 -11.89 1.07 -30.17
CA ALA A 417 -10.56 0.57 -30.49
C ALA A 417 -10.30 -0.67 -29.62
N ILE A 418 -10.72 -1.83 -30.12
CA ILE A 418 -10.17 -3.13 -29.74
C ILE A 418 -8.72 -2.96 -30.14
N VAL A 419 -7.86 -2.68 -29.16
CA VAL A 419 -6.43 -2.52 -29.38
C VAL A 419 -6.01 -3.72 -30.22
N PRO A 420 -5.55 -3.50 -31.48
CA PRO A 420 -5.16 -4.59 -32.33
C PRO A 420 -4.19 -5.43 -31.52
N ILE A 421 -4.45 -6.74 -31.43
CA ILE A 421 -3.45 -7.68 -30.96
C ILE A 421 -2.33 -7.52 -31.98
N THR A 422 -1.37 -6.64 -31.70
CA THR A 422 -0.20 -6.50 -32.55
C THR A 422 0.39 -7.90 -32.60
N SER A 423 0.39 -8.49 -33.79
CA SER A 423 0.66 -9.90 -34.11
C SER A 423 2.02 -10.43 -33.62
N GLU A 424 2.81 -9.61 -32.95
CA GLU A 424 4.19 -9.89 -32.53
C GLU A 424 4.34 -10.79 -31.30
N VAL A 425 3.27 -11.13 -30.56
CA VAL A 425 3.42 -12.03 -29.41
C VAL A 425 2.38 -13.15 -29.42
N ALA A 426 2.55 -14.09 -30.36
CA ALA A 426 1.93 -15.40 -30.26
C ALA A 426 2.55 -16.17 -29.07
N TYR A 427 2.17 -15.80 -27.85
CA TYR A 427 2.54 -16.56 -26.66
C TYR A 427 1.84 -17.92 -26.73
N ARG A 428 2.62 -18.97 -26.96
CA ARG A 428 2.15 -20.36 -26.89
C ARG A 428 2.52 -20.90 -25.52
N PRO A 429 1.57 -21.07 -24.59
CA PRO A 429 1.88 -21.67 -23.30
C PRO A 429 2.47 -23.07 -23.51
N PRO A 430 3.40 -23.52 -22.66
CA PRO A 430 3.89 -24.88 -22.69
C PRO A 430 2.71 -25.86 -22.55
N LYS A 431 2.62 -26.83 -23.48
CA LYS A 431 1.56 -27.86 -23.45
C LYS A 431 1.76 -28.86 -22.31
N SER A 432 2.99 -29.09 -21.90
CA SER A 432 3.33 -30.01 -20.82
C SER A 432 4.63 -29.59 -20.14
N VAL A 433 4.83 -30.11 -18.92
CA VAL A 433 6.09 -29.99 -18.20
C VAL A 433 7.07 -31.00 -18.78
N ARG A 434 8.30 -30.57 -19.12
CA ARG A 434 9.32 -31.50 -19.60
C ARG A 434 9.62 -32.54 -18.52
N PRO A 435 9.78 -33.83 -18.86
CA PRO A 435 10.18 -34.86 -17.89
C PRO A 435 11.38 -34.41 -17.05
N GLY A 436 11.24 -34.48 -15.71
CA GLY A 436 12.29 -34.09 -14.76
C GLY A 436 12.25 -32.62 -14.28
N LEU A 437 11.45 -31.74 -14.89
CA LEU A 437 11.23 -30.39 -14.35
C LEU A 437 10.11 -30.40 -13.31
N LYS A 438 10.35 -29.78 -12.15
CA LYS A 438 9.31 -29.59 -11.10
C LYS A 438 8.36 -28.44 -11.41
N HIS A 439 8.82 -27.46 -12.18
CA HIS A 439 8.09 -26.23 -12.46
C HIS A 439 8.24 -25.79 -13.92
N VAL A 440 7.23 -25.09 -14.42
CA VAL A 440 7.19 -24.43 -15.72
C VAL A 440 7.14 -22.93 -15.53
N LYS A 441 7.93 -22.23 -16.36
CA LYS A 441 7.98 -20.77 -16.42
C LYS A 441 6.88 -20.26 -17.35
N LEU A 442 5.95 -19.46 -16.84
CA LEU A 442 4.90 -18.80 -17.63
C LEU A 442 5.14 -17.29 -17.73
N GLN A 443 4.73 -16.72 -18.86
CA GLN A 443 4.71 -15.27 -19.06
C GLN A 443 3.59 -14.65 -18.23
N ASN A 444 3.89 -13.56 -17.54
CA ASN A 444 2.88 -12.78 -16.84
C ASN A 444 2.50 -11.54 -17.65
N PHE A 445 1.27 -11.08 -17.50
CA PHE A 445 0.75 -9.95 -18.25
C PHE A 445 0.28 -8.84 -17.30
N GLN A 446 0.59 -7.61 -17.67
CA GLN A 446 -0.05 -6.41 -17.12
C GLN A 446 -1.34 -6.18 -17.88
N ILE A 447 -2.48 -6.34 -17.21
CA ILE A 447 -3.81 -6.11 -17.75
C ILE A 447 -4.27 -4.72 -17.29
N VAL A 448 -4.74 -3.90 -18.24
CA VAL A 448 -5.16 -2.51 -18.00
C VAL A 448 -6.68 -2.44 -17.93
N LEU A 449 -7.19 -2.20 -16.73
CA LEU A 449 -8.62 -2.09 -16.44
C LEU A 449 -9.04 -0.61 -16.32
N PRO A 450 -10.28 -0.23 -16.63
CA PRO A 450 -10.83 1.06 -16.21
C PRO A 450 -10.93 1.12 -14.67
N SER A 451 -10.77 2.30 -14.06
CA SER A 451 -11.00 2.45 -12.60
C SER A 451 -12.48 2.42 -12.22
N THR A 452 -13.35 2.79 -13.15
CA THR A 452 -14.81 2.88 -13.06
C THR A 452 -15.38 2.77 -14.47
N LEU A 453 -16.66 2.42 -14.64
CA LEU A 453 -17.33 2.36 -15.95
C LEU A 453 -17.09 3.60 -16.82
N THR A 454 -17.09 4.78 -16.22
CA THR A 454 -16.90 6.08 -16.89
C THR A 454 -15.49 6.68 -16.66
N GLY A 455 -14.59 5.90 -16.06
CA GLY A 455 -13.31 6.40 -15.54
C GLY A 455 -12.24 6.53 -16.61
N SER A 456 -11.63 7.71 -16.70
CA SER A 456 -10.47 7.93 -17.57
C SER A 456 -9.21 7.25 -17.05
N LYS A 457 -9.02 7.15 -15.73
CA LYS A 457 -7.79 6.59 -15.14
C LYS A 457 -7.78 5.06 -15.24
N PRO A 458 -6.81 4.47 -15.94
CA PRO A 458 -6.65 3.03 -15.93
C PRO A 458 -6.04 2.56 -14.60
N VAL A 459 -6.31 1.31 -14.25
CA VAL A 459 -5.68 0.58 -13.15
C VAL A 459 -5.04 -0.67 -13.72
N ASN A 460 -3.79 -0.92 -13.34
CA ASN A 460 -3.06 -2.10 -13.77
C ASN A 460 -3.28 -3.25 -12.78
N THR A 461 -3.53 -4.43 -13.32
CA THR A 461 -3.51 -5.71 -12.59
C THR A 461 -2.56 -6.67 -13.30
N TYR A 462 -2.16 -7.75 -12.63
CA TYR A 462 -1.15 -8.68 -13.12
C TYR A 462 -1.68 -10.10 -13.02
N SER A 463 -1.65 -10.82 -14.14
CA SER A 463 -2.11 -12.21 -14.19
C SER A 463 -1.55 -12.92 -15.43
N PRO A 464 -1.27 -14.24 -15.36
CA PRO A 464 -1.05 -15.05 -16.55
C PRO A 464 -2.34 -15.37 -17.32
N PHE A 465 -3.52 -15.10 -16.74
CA PHE A 465 -4.82 -15.45 -17.32
C PHE A 465 -5.24 -14.40 -18.35
N LEU A 466 -5.32 -14.82 -19.61
CA LEU A 466 -5.77 -13.98 -20.73
C LEU A 466 -7.03 -14.59 -21.34
N CYS A 467 -8.17 -14.03 -20.99
CA CYS A 467 -9.47 -14.29 -21.62
C CYS A 467 -10.21 -12.97 -21.81
N LEU A 468 -11.21 -12.96 -22.68
CA LEU A 468 -12.13 -11.84 -22.86
C LEU A 468 -13.37 -12.07 -21.99
N PRO A 469 -13.91 -11.02 -21.33
CA PRO A 469 -15.17 -11.15 -20.61
C PRO A 469 -16.32 -11.48 -21.57
N HIS A 470 -17.31 -12.24 -21.10
CA HIS A 470 -18.52 -12.56 -21.88
C HIS A 470 -19.25 -11.30 -22.34
N ASP A 471 -19.37 -10.34 -21.43
CA ASP A 471 -20.12 -9.11 -21.60
C ASP A 471 -19.19 -7.94 -22.04
N LYS A 472 -19.65 -7.19 -23.04
CA LYS A 472 -18.97 -5.99 -23.57
C LYS A 472 -18.92 -4.84 -22.53
N ALA A 473 -19.63 -4.96 -21.41
CA ALA A 473 -19.74 -3.92 -20.38
C ALA A 473 -18.38 -3.49 -19.79
N TRP A 474 -17.36 -4.35 -19.78
CA TRP A 474 -16.01 -3.97 -19.34
C TRP A 474 -14.95 -4.31 -20.38
N VAL A 475 -14.49 -3.26 -21.06
CA VAL A 475 -13.40 -3.34 -22.04
C VAL A 475 -12.07 -3.35 -21.28
N ILE A 476 -11.34 -4.45 -21.37
CA ILE A 476 -9.91 -4.46 -21.07
C ILE A 476 -9.26 -3.44 -22.01
N LYS A 477 -8.73 -2.35 -21.47
CA LYS A 477 -8.14 -1.26 -22.27
C LYS A 477 -6.86 -1.69 -22.99
N GLY A 478 -6.24 -2.76 -22.51
CA GLY A 478 -5.08 -3.38 -23.13
C GLY A 478 -4.43 -4.38 -22.19
N TRP A 479 -3.52 -5.19 -22.72
CA TRP A 479 -2.63 -6.03 -21.94
C TRP A 479 -1.23 -6.00 -22.53
N PHE A 480 -0.22 -6.13 -21.68
CA PHE A 480 1.18 -6.02 -22.06
C PHE A 480 1.98 -7.09 -21.33
N MET A 481 2.98 -7.68 -21.98
CA MET A 481 3.97 -8.48 -21.25
C MET A 481 4.65 -7.59 -20.21
N VAL A 482 4.75 -8.08 -18.98
CA VAL A 482 5.44 -7.36 -17.91
C VAL A 482 6.91 -7.21 -18.28
N GLN A 483 7.36 -5.97 -18.54
CA GLN A 483 8.72 -5.73 -19.02
C GLN A 483 9.76 -5.75 -17.90
N LYS A 484 9.41 -5.30 -16.69
CA LYS A 484 10.31 -5.19 -15.53
C LYS A 484 9.81 -6.06 -14.41
N ASP A 485 10.68 -6.92 -13.86
CA ASP A 485 10.32 -7.71 -12.69
C ASP A 485 10.43 -6.85 -11.44
N VAL A 486 9.45 -6.95 -10.55
CA VAL A 486 9.47 -6.24 -9.27
C VAL A 486 10.69 -6.58 -8.39
N GLY A 487 11.29 -7.77 -8.56
CA GLY A 487 12.54 -8.15 -7.91
C GLY A 487 13.78 -7.44 -8.43
N GLU A 488 13.71 -6.85 -9.62
CA GLU A 488 14.78 -6.00 -10.17
C GLU A 488 14.68 -4.57 -9.63
N GLU A 489 13.53 -4.17 -9.10
CA GLU A 489 13.26 -2.84 -8.53
C GLU A 489 13.63 -2.77 -7.03
N LEU A 490 14.85 -3.22 -6.72
CA LEU A 490 15.40 -3.05 -5.37
C LEU A 490 15.38 -1.57 -5.01
N SER A 491 14.98 -1.27 -3.77
CA SER A 491 14.81 0.09 -3.23
C SER A 491 13.69 0.93 -3.83
N LEU A 492 13.23 0.75 -5.07
CA LEU A 492 12.20 1.62 -5.68
C LEU A 492 10.76 1.24 -5.33
N THR A 493 10.57 0.03 -4.83
CA THR A 493 9.26 -0.49 -4.48
C THR A 493 8.90 -0.09 -3.06
N THR A 494 7.59 0.06 -2.80
CA THR A 494 7.01 0.12 -1.44
C THR A 494 6.61 -1.27 -0.93
N LEU A 495 7.03 -2.34 -1.64
CA LEU A 495 6.61 -3.73 -1.42
C LEU A 495 7.48 -4.47 -0.39
N GLY A 496 6.93 -4.68 0.80
CA GLY A 496 7.61 -5.38 1.90
C GLY A 496 8.10 -4.45 3.02
N PRO A 497 8.39 -4.98 4.22
CA PRO A 497 8.62 -4.17 5.43
C PRO A 497 9.92 -3.34 5.40
N TYR A 498 10.76 -3.57 4.39
CA TYR A 498 12.10 -2.98 4.27
C TYR A 498 12.26 -2.24 2.95
N SER A 499 11.26 -2.30 2.08
CA SER A 499 11.22 -1.62 0.78
C SER A 499 10.78 -0.17 0.97
N PHE A 500 11.64 0.58 1.65
CA PHE A 500 11.50 2.01 1.74
C PHE A 500 12.79 2.56 1.17
N HIS A 501 12.76 3.04 -0.07
CA HIS A 501 13.79 3.96 -0.61
C HIS A 501 14.01 5.22 0.26
N ILE A 502 13.44 5.28 1.46
CA ILE A 502 13.22 6.47 2.27
C ILE A 502 13.60 6.25 3.76
N PHE A 503 14.27 5.14 4.11
CA PHE A 503 15.51 5.36 4.88
C PHE A 503 16.59 6.03 4.00
N VAL A 504 16.40 6.04 2.67
CA VAL A 504 17.36 6.40 1.62
C VAL A 504 16.99 7.72 0.92
N THR A 505 16.84 8.82 1.63
CA THR A 505 17.53 10.04 1.14
C THR A 505 18.07 10.86 2.30
N SER A 506 18.96 10.25 3.08
CA SER A 506 20.34 10.76 3.17
C SER A 506 20.89 10.80 1.74
N ASN A 507 21.38 11.96 1.29
CA ASN A 507 21.72 12.43 -0.08
C ASN A 507 22.44 11.50 -1.09
N LEU A 508 22.67 10.21 -0.83
CA LEU A 508 23.66 9.39 -1.51
C LEU A 508 23.25 8.72 -2.84
N THR A 509 21.98 8.74 -3.26
CA THR A 509 21.57 8.06 -4.51
C THR A 509 21.60 8.95 -5.76
N LEU A 510 21.79 10.27 -5.63
CA LEU A 510 21.84 11.16 -6.79
C LEU A 510 23.18 11.10 -7.56
N ALA A 511 24.24 10.56 -6.97
CA ALA A 511 25.54 10.53 -7.63
C ALA A 511 25.75 9.33 -8.60
N LYS A 512 24.91 8.29 -8.57
CA LYS A 512 25.23 7.02 -9.27
C LYS A 512 24.08 6.22 -9.90
N LEU A 513 22.88 6.77 -10.10
CA LEU A 513 21.84 6.07 -10.87
C LEU A 513 21.64 6.73 -12.24
N PRO A 514 22.07 6.09 -13.36
CA PRO A 514 21.66 6.48 -14.69
C PRO A 514 20.17 6.10 -14.89
N ASP A 515 19.42 7.08 -15.37
CA ASP A 515 18.05 7.06 -15.91
C ASP A 515 16.88 6.48 -15.08
N ILE A 516 15.79 7.25 -15.13
CA ILE A 516 14.76 7.43 -14.10
C ILE A 516 13.65 6.36 -14.12
N PRO A 517 13.08 5.97 -12.95
CA PRO A 517 11.78 5.29 -12.86
C PRO A 517 10.60 6.28 -12.93
N ILE A 518 9.67 5.97 -13.82
CA ILE A 518 8.48 6.75 -14.18
C ILE A 518 7.47 6.78 -13.01
N GLY A 519 6.96 7.98 -12.67
CA GLY A 519 5.92 8.20 -11.65
C GLY A 519 6.07 9.49 -10.83
N ARG A 520 7.26 10.12 -10.86
CA ARG A 520 7.52 11.45 -10.28
C ARG A 520 7.62 12.48 -11.41
N ARG A 521 7.01 13.67 -11.25
CA ARG A 521 6.97 14.74 -12.27
C ARG A 521 8.40 15.19 -12.65
N PRO A 522 8.67 15.55 -13.93
CA PRO A 522 10.01 15.88 -14.39
C PRO A 522 10.50 17.24 -13.86
N LEU A 523 11.75 17.29 -13.40
CA LEU A 523 12.56 18.51 -13.35
C LEU A 523 13.36 18.58 -14.66
N GLN A 524 13.29 19.69 -15.39
CA GLN A 524 14.14 19.93 -16.56
C GLN A 524 15.48 20.52 -16.12
N ILE A 525 16.57 19.97 -16.65
CA ILE A 525 17.93 20.50 -16.46
C ILE A 525 18.16 21.58 -17.53
N ALA A 526 18.45 22.79 -17.09
CA ALA A 526 19.01 23.84 -17.93
C ALA A 526 20.29 24.37 -17.25
N ASN A 527 21.44 24.15 -17.89
CA ASN A 527 22.74 24.78 -17.63
C ASN A 527 23.16 24.91 -16.15
N HIS A 528 23.56 23.78 -15.56
CA HIS A 528 24.40 23.69 -14.35
C HIS A 528 23.94 24.42 -13.07
N SER A 529 22.65 24.75 -12.90
CA SER A 529 22.11 25.14 -11.59
C SER A 529 20.68 24.65 -11.36
N ASN A 530 20.37 24.24 -10.13
CA ASN A 530 19.06 23.71 -9.75
C ASN A 530 18.13 24.84 -9.29
N ARG A 531 17.03 25.09 -10.03
CA ARG A 531 15.87 25.88 -9.54
C ARG A 531 14.57 25.12 -9.77
N LYS A 532 13.60 25.26 -8.85
CA LYS A 532 12.23 24.73 -9.00
C LYS A 532 11.58 25.34 -10.26
N ARG A 533 10.79 24.55 -10.98
CA ARG A 533 9.96 25.04 -12.10
C ARG A 533 8.96 26.07 -11.56
N LYS A 534 8.89 27.22 -12.23
CA LYS A 534 7.89 28.27 -11.99
C LYS A 534 6.47 27.72 -12.23
N SER A 535 5.49 28.17 -11.44
CA SER A 535 4.10 27.74 -11.59
C SER A 535 3.53 28.18 -12.95
N ALA A 536 2.44 27.56 -13.42
CA ALA A 536 1.77 27.99 -14.66
C ALA A 536 1.40 29.48 -14.63
N THR A 537 1.05 29.98 -13.45
CA THR A 537 0.81 31.40 -13.14
C THR A 537 2.05 32.29 -13.28
N ASP A 538 3.24 31.80 -12.90
CA ASP A 538 4.49 32.55 -13.02
C ASP A 538 4.98 32.60 -14.48
N LEU A 539 4.73 31.52 -15.24
CA LEU A 539 5.04 31.45 -16.67
C LEU A 539 4.15 32.40 -17.49
N GLN A 540 2.89 32.59 -17.09
CA GLN A 540 1.98 33.58 -17.71
C GLN A 540 2.39 35.03 -17.40
N LYS A 541 2.99 35.31 -16.23
CA LYS A 541 3.52 36.65 -15.90
C LYS A 541 4.81 36.98 -16.64
N GLU A 542 5.61 35.99 -17.02
CA GLU A 542 6.85 36.21 -17.77
C GLU A 542 6.62 36.39 -19.27
N SER A 543 5.59 35.74 -19.84
CA SER A 543 5.22 35.90 -21.24
C SER A 543 4.61 37.28 -21.54
N SER A 544 4.07 37.98 -20.55
CA SER A 544 3.64 39.38 -20.68
C SER A 544 4.79 40.39 -20.69
N ASN A 545 5.98 40.04 -20.19
CA ASN A 545 7.09 40.98 -20.00
C ASN A 545 8.17 40.97 -21.10
N THR A 546 8.11 40.07 -22.09
CA THR A 546 9.20 39.85 -23.06
C THR A 546 9.00 40.48 -24.45
N LYS A 547 7.98 41.32 -24.66
CA LYS A 547 7.71 41.97 -25.97
C LYS A 547 8.57 43.22 -26.29
N GLY A 548 9.79 43.34 -25.77
CA GLY A 548 10.62 44.52 -26.04
C GLY A 548 12.12 44.33 -25.90
N ALA A 549 12.78 43.64 -26.84
CA ALA A 549 14.23 43.77 -27.00
C ALA A 549 14.67 43.45 -28.45
N LYS A 550 15.33 44.43 -29.09
CA LYS A 550 15.89 44.37 -30.46
C LYS A 550 17.13 43.47 -30.52
N ARG A 551 17.25 42.66 -31.59
CA ARG A 551 18.43 41.82 -31.90
C ARG A 551 19.64 42.65 -32.38
N PRO A 552 20.89 42.33 -31.97
CA PRO A 552 22.09 42.80 -32.64
C PRO A 552 22.59 41.85 -33.74
N ARG A 553 23.37 42.42 -34.65
CA ARG A 553 23.85 41.90 -35.95
C ARG A 553 25.11 41.02 -35.76
N VAL A 554 25.23 39.96 -36.55
CA VAL A 554 26.37 39.03 -36.59
C VAL A 554 27.45 39.54 -37.55
N SER A 555 28.73 39.37 -37.20
CA SER A 555 29.87 39.49 -38.12
C SER A 555 30.74 38.23 -38.07
N HIS A 556 31.11 37.75 -39.26
CA HIS A 556 32.02 36.64 -39.54
C HIS A 556 33.48 36.98 -39.25
N THR A 557 34.26 35.99 -38.81
CA THR A 557 35.65 35.77 -39.25
C THR A 557 36.05 34.30 -39.12
N SER A 558 36.72 33.81 -40.17
CA SER A 558 37.37 32.51 -40.36
C SER A 558 38.75 32.45 -39.72
N GLU A 559 39.25 31.26 -39.33
CA GLU A 559 40.63 30.83 -39.61
C GLU A 559 40.91 29.35 -39.27
N ASN A 560 42.01 28.85 -39.84
CA ASN A 560 42.38 27.47 -40.20
C ASN A 560 42.92 26.55 -39.07
N VAL A 561 42.58 25.24 -39.15
CA VAL A 561 43.40 23.99 -39.26
C VAL A 561 44.84 24.03 -38.68
N PRO A 562 45.35 23.02 -37.90
CA PRO A 562 45.50 21.65 -38.40
C PRO A 562 45.31 20.44 -37.45
N VAL A 563 45.14 19.32 -38.16
CA VAL A 563 45.07 17.91 -37.77
C VAL A 563 46.37 17.44 -37.12
N ASP A 564 46.26 16.65 -36.04
CA ASP A 564 47.33 15.73 -35.65
C ASP A 564 46.75 14.37 -35.22
N THR A 565 47.43 13.32 -35.67
CA THR A 565 47.11 11.90 -35.57
C THR A 565 48.15 11.22 -34.70
N SER A 566 47.77 10.57 -33.59
CA SER A 566 48.50 9.41 -33.05
C SER A 566 47.72 8.74 -31.90
N VAL A 567 47.34 7.45 -32.07
CA VAL A 567 47.97 6.24 -31.52
C VAL A 567 47.85 6.09 -29.99
N GLY A 568 47.20 5.01 -29.54
CA GLY A 568 47.34 4.58 -28.13
C GLY A 568 46.36 3.52 -27.62
N ARG A 569 46.35 2.31 -28.20
CA ARG A 569 45.77 1.12 -27.57
C ARG A 569 46.51 0.80 -26.25
N ARG A 570 45.81 0.66 -25.12
CA ARG A 570 46.21 -0.23 -24.01
C ARG A 570 44.98 -0.84 -23.33
N LEU A 571 44.71 -2.10 -23.66
CA LEU A 571 43.95 -3.03 -22.83
C LEU A 571 44.92 -3.59 -21.77
N ARG A 572 44.56 -3.51 -20.49
CA ARG A 572 45.17 -4.32 -19.44
C ARG A 572 44.11 -5.19 -18.78
N SER A 573 44.31 -6.48 -18.98
CA SER A 573 43.80 -7.60 -18.20
C SER A 573 44.21 -7.51 -16.73
N HIS A 574 43.31 -7.87 -15.82
CA HIS A 574 43.69 -8.51 -14.57
C HIS A 574 42.78 -9.72 -14.30
N LYS A 575 43.43 -10.89 -14.28
CA LYS A 575 43.01 -12.12 -13.59
C LYS A 575 43.49 -12.03 -12.13
N LEU A 576 42.70 -12.62 -11.22
CA LEU A 576 43.02 -13.58 -10.13
C LEU A 576 41.96 -13.42 -9.03
N LEU A 577 41.12 -14.43 -8.73
CA LEU A 577 41.40 -15.60 -7.86
C LEU A 577 41.83 -15.17 -6.45
N ILE A 578 40.91 -15.21 -5.48
CA ILE A 578 40.58 -16.34 -4.58
C ILE A 578 39.10 -16.24 -4.24
#